data_AF-A0A1H8JM54-F1
#
_entry.id   AF-A0A1H8JM54-F1
#
_cell.length_a   1.000
_cell.length_b   1.000
_cell.length_c   1.000
_cell.angle_alpha   90.00
_cell.angle_beta   90.00
_cell.angle_gamma   90.00
#
_symmetry.space_group_name_H-M   'P 1'
#
loop_
_entity.id
_entity.type
_entity.pdbx_description
1 polymer ?
#
loop_
_entity_poly.entity_id
_entity_poly.type
_entity_poly.pdbx_seq_one_letter_code
_entity_poly.pdbx_strand_id
1 'polypeptide(L)'
;MSQAIIRFGELKVESFVQGVNNNWLIYSELPFSKQHSSGLDGDILIGATPTVEIIDADLDVAVDPQYAYAYSISTDNKLKIAFNKTKHPDKGSALEALKCISITYELGHLTPNGGLYIAIFRNSLGEEIHRTTPISLTQCNTVISTFNDTRQIDTGGYLRCEVIPDFVVS
;
A
#
# COMPACT_ATOMS: atom_id res chain seq x y z
N MET A 1 -14.97 -15.07 0.10
CA MET A 1 -13.61 -14.90 -0.43
C MET A 1 -12.80 -14.17 0.64
N SER A 2 -11.50 -14.44 0.75
CA SER A 2 -10.64 -13.72 1.70
C SER A 2 -10.49 -12.26 1.28
N GLN A 3 -10.30 -11.36 2.24
CA GLN A 3 -10.08 -9.94 1.99
C GLN A 3 -8.77 -9.51 2.63
N ALA A 4 -8.07 -8.59 1.98
CA ALA A 4 -6.97 -7.85 2.58
C ALA A 4 -7.52 -6.50 3.07
N ILE A 5 -7.18 -6.16 4.31
CA ILE A 5 -7.48 -4.86 4.91
C ILE A 5 -6.15 -4.28 5.36
N ILE A 6 -5.80 -3.14 4.78
CA ILE A 6 -4.57 -2.41 5.10
C ILE A 6 -4.91 -0.96 5.44
N ARG A 7 -4.04 -0.27 6.18
CA ARG A 7 -4.18 1.17 6.39
C ARG A 7 -3.22 1.93 5.50
N PHE A 8 -3.62 3.12 5.06
CA PHE A 8 -2.73 4.04 4.35
C PHE A 8 -1.45 4.36 5.14
N GLY A 9 -1.54 4.44 6.48
CA GLY A 9 -0.37 4.66 7.32
C GLY A 9 0.62 3.48 7.37
N GLU A 10 0.23 2.29 6.91
CA GLU A 10 1.11 1.12 6.82
C GLU A 10 1.82 1.03 5.46
N LEU A 11 1.35 1.81 4.48
CA LEU A 11 1.91 1.85 3.13
C LEU A 11 3.04 2.88 3.04
N LYS A 12 4.12 2.48 2.38
CA LYS A 12 5.22 3.37 2.08
C LYS A 12 4.83 4.35 0.97
N VAL A 13 5.08 5.63 1.19
CA VAL A 13 4.89 6.67 0.17
C VAL A 13 6.15 6.81 -0.65
N GLU A 14 6.05 6.51 -1.95
CA GLU A 14 7.16 6.62 -2.89
C GLU A 14 7.33 8.03 -3.43
N SER A 15 6.22 8.71 -3.73
CA SER A 15 6.26 10.04 -4.33
C SER A 15 5.08 10.91 -3.91
N PHE A 16 5.30 12.22 -3.93
CA PHE A 16 4.27 13.25 -3.85
C PHE A 16 4.42 14.13 -5.09
N VAL A 17 3.38 14.22 -5.89
CA VAL A 17 3.40 14.94 -7.15
C VAL A 17 2.42 16.10 -7.09
N GLN A 18 2.85 17.24 -7.62
CA GLN A 18 2.06 18.46 -7.70
C GLN A 18 1.68 18.68 -9.16
N GLY A 19 0.42 18.45 -9.49
CA GLY A 19 -0.13 18.72 -10.81
C GLY A 19 -0.47 20.19 -11.01
N VAL A 20 -1.37 20.50 -11.93
CA VAL A 20 -1.96 21.83 -12.13
C VAL A 20 -3.16 22.00 -11.20
N ASN A 21 -4.09 21.03 -11.20
CA ASN A 21 -5.34 21.09 -10.43
C ASN A 21 -5.24 20.34 -9.10
N ASN A 22 -4.62 19.17 -9.12
CA ASN A 22 -4.54 18.27 -7.96
C ASN A 22 -3.09 18.07 -7.51
N ASN A 23 -2.95 17.62 -6.27
CA ASN A 23 -1.75 16.91 -5.82
C ASN A 23 -2.11 15.43 -5.66
N TRP A 24 -1.13 14.54 -5.79
CA TRP A 24 -1.34 13.12 -5.49
C TRP A 24 -0.16 12.46 -4.80
N LEU A 25 -0.49 11.43 -4.02
CA LEU A 25 0.48 10.55 -3.38
C LEU A 25 0.53 9.24 -4.14
N ILE A 26 1.74 8.76 -4.41
CA ILE A 26 2.00 7.44 -4.98
C ILE A 26 2.51 6.55 -3.87
N TYR A 27 1.76 5.51 -3.55
CA TYR A 27 2.15 4.50 -2.58
C TYR A 27 2.88 3.34 -3.28
N SER A 28 3.61 2.55 -2.49
CA SER A 28 4.16 1.28 -2.94
C SER A 28 3.05 0.32 -3.41
N GLU A 29 3.44 -0.75 -4.11
CA GLU A 29 2.50 -1.81 -4.51
C GLU A 29 1.66 -2.27 -3.32
N LEU A 30 0.35 -2.40 -3.53
CA LEU A 30 -0.55 -2.89 -2.48
C LEU A 30 -0.14 -4.32 -2.07
N PRO A 31 0.02 -4.62 -0.77
CA PRO A 31 0.29 -5.97 -0.29
C PRO A 31 -0.68 -6.99 -0.88
N PHE A 32 -0.22 -8.17 -1.30
CA PHE A 32 -1.11 -9.22 -1.81
C PHE A 32 -1.94 -8.84 -3.05
N SER A 33 -1.69 -7.70 -3.70
CA SER A 33 -2.40 -7.30 -4.94
C SER A 33 -2.31 -8.35 -6.06
N LYS A 34 -1.17 -9.05 -6.15
CA LYS A 34 -0.93 -10.15 -7.09
C LYS A 34 -1.69 -11.44 -6.74
N GLN A 35 -2.32 -11.50 -5.58
CA GLN A 35 -3.21 -12.58 -5.17
C GLN A 35 -4.67 -12.29 -5.57
N HIS A 36 -4.91 -11.25 -6.36
CA HIS A 36 -6.17 -11.02 -7.04
C HIS A 36 -6.17 -11.66 -8.43
N SER A 37 -7.29 -12.27 -8.84
CA SER A 37 -7.38 -13.02 -10.09
C SER A 37 -7.37 -12.15 -11.36
N SER A 38 -7.70 -10.87 -11.25
CA SER A 38 -7.99 -9.99 -12.40
C SER A 38 -7.42 -8.57 -12.30
N GLY A 39 -6.50 -8.31 -11.36
CA GLY A 39 -6.08 -6.93 -11.02
C GLY A 39 -7.12 -6.24 -10.10
N LEU A 40 -6.73 -5.17 -9.40
CA LEU A 40 -7.54 -4.60 -8.31
C LEU A 40 -8.48 -3.45 -8.73
N ASP A 41 -8.54 -3.15 -10.03
CA ASP A 41 -9.38 -2.09 -10.60
C ASP A 41 -10.86 -2.39 -10.35
N GLY A 42 -11.59 -1.44 -9.75
CA GLY A 42 -13.00 -1.58 -9.38
C GLY A 42 -13.28 -2.39 -8.11
N ASP A 43 -12.28 -3.09 -7.57
CA ASP A 43 -12.42 -4.01 -6.43
C ASP A 43 -11.91 -3.43 -5.11
N ILE A 44 -11.48 -2.16 -5.13
CA ILE A 44 -10.93 -1.45 -3.99
C ILE A 44 -11.96 -0.57 -3.31
N LEU A 45 -12.08 -0.77 -2.01
CA LEU A 45 -12.94 0.02 -1.15
C LEU A 45 -12.09 0.81 -0.16
N ILE A 46 -12.11 2.13 -0.30
CA ILE A 46 -11.49 3.05 0.66
C ILE A 46 -12.56 3.46 1.68
N GLY A 47 -12.34 3.09 2.94
CA GLY A 47 -13.28 3.36 4.02
C GLY A 47 -13.22 4.81 4.52
N ALA A 48 -14.25 5.24 5.25
CA ALA A 48 -14.27 6.48 6.05
C ALA A 48 -14.01 7.81 5.31
N THR A 49 -13.91 7.82 3.98
CA THR A 49 -13.82 9.05 3.18
C THR A 49 -14.45 8.84 1.79
N PRO A 50 -15.23 9.79 1.26
CA PRO A 50 -15.79 9.69 -0.09
C PRO A 50 -14.68 9.63 -1.14
N THR A 51 -14.58 8.52 -1.87
CA THR A 51 -13.58 8.33 -2.93
C THR A 51 -14.20 7.87 -4.23
N VAL A 52 -13.57 8.22 -5.34
CA VAL A 52 -13.92 7.71 -6.68
C VAL A 52 -12.70 7.12 -7.34
N GLU A 53 -12.89 5.99 -8.02
CA GLU A 53 -11.86 5.43 -8.90
C GLU A 53 -11.81 6.18 -10.22
N ILE A 54 -10.61 6.48 -10.68
CA ILE A 54 -10.32 7.14 -11.94
C ILE A 54 -9.18 6.40 -12.65
N ILE A 55 -9.05 6.63 -13.95
CA ILE A 55 -7.89 6.14 -14.69
C ILE A 55 -6.65 6.98 -14.35
N ASP A 56 -5.48 6.38 -14.50
CA ASP A 56 -4.20 7.01 -14.14
C ASP A 56 -3.94 8.33 -14.87
N ALA A 57 -4.42 8.45 -16.11
CA ALA A 57 -4.29 9.66 -16.93
C ALA A 57 -5.05 10.87 -16.34
N ASP A 58 -6.06 10.61 -15.51
CA ASP A 58 -6.96 11.63 -14.98
C ASP A 58 -6.57 12.12 -13.57
N LEU A 59 -5.40 11.72 -13.05
CA LEU A 59 -4.94 12.13 -11.71
C LEU A 59 -4.92 13.65 -11.49
N ASP A 60 -4.71 14.43 -12.56
CA ASP A 60 -4.70 15.89 -12.52
C ASP A 60 -5.98 16.53 -13.10
N VAL A 61 -6.99 15.73 -13.45
CA VAL A 61 -8.34 16.24 -13.76
C VAL A 61 -9.01 16.65 -12.46
N ALA A 62 -9.69 17.80 -12.46
CA ALA A 62 -10.34 18.30 -11.25
C ALA A 62 -11.26 17.25 -10.62
N VAL A 63 -10.99 16.90 -9.36
CA VAL A 63 -11.82 15.95 -8.61
C VAL A 63 -13.21 16.55 -8.43
N ASP A 64 -14.25 15.78 -8.77
CA ASP A 64 -15.63 16.18 -8.54
C ASP A 64 -15.82 16.53 -7.04
N PRO A 65 -16.37 17.71 -6.71
CA PRO A 65 -16.55 18.16 -5.33
C PRO A 65 -17.34 17.21 -4.43
N GLN A 66 -18.13 16.28 -5.00
CA GLN A 66 -18.82 15.25 -4.22
C GLN A 66 -17.86 14.23 -3.57
N TYR A 67 -16.66 14.08 -4.14
CA TYR A 67 -15.63 13.18 -3.62
C TYR A 67 -14.53 13.95 -2.90
N ALA A 68 -14.07 13.36 -1.80
CA ALA A 68 -12.98 13.89 -1.01
C ALA A 68 -11.61 13.62 -1.66
N TYR A 69 -11.50 12.49 -2.36
CA TYR A 69 -10.30 12.02 -3.06
C TYR A 69 -10.70 11.28 -4.33
N ALA A 70 -9.82 11.27 -5.32
CA ALA A 70 -9.89 10.33 -6.44
C ALA A 70 -8.70 9.36 -6.34
N TYR A 71 -8.86 8.10 -6.73
CA TYR A 71 -7.76 7.14 -6.72
C TYR A 71 -7.65 6.37 -8.02
N SER A 72 -6.45 5.87 -8.31
CA SER A 72 -6.14 5.02 -9.46
C SER A 72 -5.28 3.86 -8.97
N ILE A 73 -5.57 2.66 -9.45
CA ILE A 73 -4.66 1.52 -9.38
C ILE A 73 -4.27 1.15 -10.79
N SER A 74 -3.07 1.58 -11.17
CA SER A 74 -2.50 1.27 -12.47
C SER A 74 -2.00 -0.17 -12.54
N THR A 75 -1.56 -0.57 -13.73
CA THR A 75 -0.99 -1.90 -14.01
C THR A 75 0.25 -2.25 -13.19
N ASP A 76 0.87 -1.26 -12.54
CA ASP A 76 1.95 -1.45 -11.57
C ASP A 76 1.46 -1.85 -10.16
N ASN A 77 0.14 -2.01 -9.95
CA ASN A 77 -0.51 -2.31 -8.67
C ASN A 77 -0.23 -1.29 -7.55
N LYS A 78 0.22 -0.08 -7.92
CA LYS A 78 0.42 1.01 -6.98
C LYS A 78 -0.87 1.80 -6.83
N LEU A 79 -1.18 2.13 -5.59
CA LEU A 79 -2.29 3.02 -5.30
C LEU A 79 -1.81 4.47 -5.41
N LYS A 80 -2.48 5.23 -6.27
CA LYS A 80 -2.29 6.67 -6.43
C LYS A 80 -3.54 7.37 -5.97
N ILE A 81 -3.43 8.30 -5.03
CA ILE A 81 -4.57 9.03 -4.49
C ILE A 81 -4.39 10.53 -4.74
N ALA A 82 -5.28 11.09 -5.53
CA ALA A 82 -5.34 12.49 -5.90
C ALA A 82 -6.34 13.25 -5.02
N PHE A 83 -6.01 14.51 -4.78
CA PHE A 83 -6.84 15.44 -4.02
C PHE A 83 -6.62 16.87 -4.52
N ASN A 84 -7.65 17.69 -4.36
CA ASN A 84 -7.57 19.11 -4.67
C ASN A 84 -6.46 19.77 -3.84
N LYS A 85 -5.64 20.61 -4.49
CA LYS A 85 -4.53 21.34 -3.84
C LYS A 85 -4.95 22.20 -2.66
N THR A 86 -6.18 22.71 -2.67
CA THR A 86 -6.72 23.53 -1.58
C THR A 86 -7.05 22.71 -0.34
N LYS A 87 -7.24 21.39 -0.49
CA LYS A 87 -7.60 20.50 0.61
C LYS A 87 -6.42 20.16 1.51
N HIS A 88 -5.27 19.88 0.91
CA HIS A 88 -4.02 19.62 1.63
C HIS A 88 -2.92 20.52 1.06
N PRO A 89 -2.40 21.48 1.85
CA PRO A 89 -1.39 22.42 1.38
C PRO A 89 -0.04 21.75 1.09
N ASP A 90 0.24 20.62 1.74
CA ASP A 90 1.50 19.90 1.62
C ASP A 90 1.30 18.39 1.83
N LYS A 91 2.39 17.64 1.57
CA LYS A 91 2.47 16.19 1.76
C LYS A 91 2.09 15.78 3.18
N GLY A 92 2.60 16.47 4.21
CA GLY A 92 2.41 16.10 5.61
C GLY A 92 0.94 16.14 6.02
N SER A 93 0.22 17.20 5.63
CA SER A 93 -1.22 17.32 5.86
C SER A 93 -2.02 16.17 5.24
N ALA A 94 -1.65 15.75 4.03
CA ALA A 94 -2.31 14.62 3.36
C ALA A 94 -2.03 13.29 4.07
N LEU A 95 -0.78 13.04 4.50
CA LEU A 95 -0.42 11.83 5.24
C LEU A 95 -1.14 11.72 6.58
N GLU A 96 -1.21 12.82 7.33
CA GLU A 96 -1.90 12.83 8.61
C GLU A 96 -3.40 12.58 8.49
N ALA A 97 -4.02 13.08 7.42
CA ALA A 97 -5.44 12.83 7.15
C ALA A 97 -5.71 11.38 6.71
N LEU A 98 -4.82 10.79 5.90
CA LEU A 98 -5.01 9.46 5.34
C LEU A 98 -4.57 8.34 6.31
N LYS A 99 -3.69 8.58 7.28
CA LYS A 99 -3.02 7.51 8.07
C LYS A 99 -3.95 6.45 8.68
N CYS A 100 -5.15 6.84 9.11
CA CYS A 100 -6.13 5.95 9.75
C CYS A 100 -7.15 5.36 8.78
N ILE A 101 -7.11 5.76 7.51
CA ILE A 101 -8.03 5.30 6.48
C ILE A 101 -7.63 3.89 6.04
N SER A 102 -8.61 3.00 5.96
CA SER A 102 -8.43 1.62 5.53
C SER A 102 -8.74 1.45 4.05
N ILE A 103 -7.93 0.64 3.38
CA ILE A 103 -8.15 0.14 2.02
C ILE A 103 -8.50 -1.34 2.17
N THR A 104 -9.63 -1.74 1.59
CA THR A 104 -10.09 -3.13 1.57
C THR A 104 -10.18 -3.59 0.12
N TYR A 105 -9.70 -4.80 -0.16
CA TYR A 105 -9.85 -5.43 -1.46
C TYR A 105 -9.98 -6.93 -1.30
N GLU A 106 -10.67 -7.55 -2.25
CA GLU A 106 -10.81 -9.00 -2.29
C GLU A 106 -9.50 -9.66 -2.69
N LEU A 107 -9.33 -10.90 -2.25
CA LEU A 107 -8.30 -11.80 -2.71
C LEU A 107 -8.98 -12.93 -3.48
N GLY A 108 -8.29 -13.46 -4.48
CA GLY A 108 -8.79 -14.56 -5.30
C GLY A 108 -8.92 -15.87 -4.54
N HIS A 109 -9.16 -16.96 -5.27
CA HIS A 109 -9.16 -18.29 -4.69
C HIS A 109 -7.72 -18.75 -4.48
N LEU A 110 -7.25 -18.73 -3.22
CA LEU A 110 -5.83 -18.86 -2.90
C LEU A 110 -5.43 -20.32 -2.63
N THR A 111 -4.29 -20.72 -3.19
CA THR A 111 -3.61 -21.98 -2.85
C THR A 111 -2.15 -21.71 -2.47
N PRO A 112 -1.57 -22.47 -1.53
CA PRO A 112 -0.18 -22.27 -1.15
C PRO A 112 0.77 -22.40 -2.36
N ASN A 113 1.68 -21.46 -2.53
CA ASN A 113 2.68 -21.48 -3.60
C ASN A 113 3.87 -22.39 -3.24
N GLY A 114 3.57 -23.68 -3.02
CA GLY A 114 4.54 -24.64 -2.52
C GLY A 114 5.06 -24.29 -1.12
N GLY A 115 6.36 -24.53 -0.87
CA GLY A 115 7.04 -24.25 0.40
C GLY A 115 7.67 -22.86 0.47
N LEU A 116 7.10 -21.88 -0.24
CA LEU A 116 7.60 -20.51 -0.27
C LEU A 116 6.92 -19.63 0.78
N TYR A 117 7.67 -18.62 1.23
CA TYR A 117 7.29 -17.70 2.29
C TYR A 117 7.68 -16.28 1.92
N ILE A 118 6.99 -15.32 2.52
CA ILE A 118 7.29 -13.89 2.45
C ILE A 118 7.66 -13.42 3.86
N ALA A 119 8.81 -12.74 3.98
CA ALA A 119 9.21 -12.05 5.19
C ALA A 119 8.85 -10.55 5.08
N ILE A 120 8.12 -10.03 6.07
CA ILE A 120 7.68 -8.65 6.14
C ILE A 120 8.29 -8.01 7.40
N PHE A 121 8.96 -6.88 7.21
CA PHE A 121 9.61 -6.13 8.29
C PHE A 121 8.88 -4.81 8.53
N ARG A 122 8.50 -4.57 9.78
CA ARG A 122 7.87 -3.32 10.22
C ARG A 122 8.65 -2.64 11.33
N ASN A 123 8.76 -1.32 11.28
CA ASN A 123 9.37 -0.51 12.34
C ASN A 123 8.45 -0.39 13.56
N SER A 124 8.90 0.30 14.61
CA SER A 124 8.13 0.50 15.84
C SER A 124 6.85 1.33 15.66
N LEU A 125 6.72 2.05 14.55
CA LEU A 125 5.52 2.82 14.19
C LEU A 125 4.50 1.96 13.41
N GLY A 126 4.86 0.73 13.04
CA GLY A 126 4.03 -0.17 12.24
C GLY A 126 4.17 0.01 10.72
N GLU A 127 5.07 0.88 10.25
CA GLU A 127 5.34 1.08 8.83
C GLU A 127 6.09 -0.13 8.25
N GLU A 128 5.65 -0.62 7.07
CA GLU A 128 6.39 -1.64 6.32
C GLU A 128 7.64 -1.04 5.67
N ILE A 129 8.81 -1.45 6.17
CA ILE A 129 10.11 -0.94 5.71
C ILE A 129 10.81 -1.86 4.71
N HIS A 130 10.40 -3.13 4.67
CA HIS A 130 10.89 -4.13 3.73
C HIS A 130 9.94 -5.33 3.62
N ARG A 131 9.87 -5.89 2.42
CA ARG A 131 9.16 -7.13 2.08
C ARG A 131 10.00 -7.91 1.07
N THR A 132 10.17 -9.20 1.31
CA THR A 132 10.84 -10.07 0.35
C THR A 132 9.90 -10.49 -0.78
N THR A 133 10.44 -10.85 -1.93
CA THR A 133 9.73 -11.72 -2.87
C THR A 133 9.56 -13.11 -2.25
N PRO A 134 8.68 -13.98 -2.80
CA PRO A 134 8.56 -15.36 -2.33
C PRO A 134 9.91 -16.09 -2.35
N ILE A 135 10.31 -16.64 -1.20
CA ILE A 135 11.58 -17.33 -0.99
C ILE A 135 11.39 -18.55 -0.09
N SER A 136 12.37 -19.45 -0.02
CA SER A 136 12.32 -20.58 0.92
C SER A 136 12.45 -20.12 2.37
N LEU A 137 11.94 -20.92 3.32
CA LEU A 137 12.06 -20.63 4.75
C LEU A 137 13.53 -20.46 5.21
N THR A 138 14.46 -21.22 4.64
CA THR A 138 15.90 -21.09 4.91
C THR A 138 16.42 -19.72 4.48
N GLN A 139 15.99 -19.22 3.32
CA GLN A 139 16.36 -17.87 2.86
C GLN A 139 15.71 -16.79 3.73
N CYS A 140 14.48 -16.98 4.22
CA CYS A 140 13.89 -16.08 5.22
C CYS A 140 14.79 -15.95 6.45
N ASN A 141 15.29 -17.06 6.99
CA ASN A 141 16.21 -17.03 8.14
C ASN A 141 17.49 -16.22 7.83
N THR A 142 18.06 -16.39 6.63
CA THR A 142 19.22 -15.60 6.20
C THR A 142 18.90 -14.10 6.14
N VAL A 143 17.76 -13.72 5.55
CA VAL A 143 17.35 -12.31 5.49
C VAL A 143 17.13 -11.76 6.90
N ILE A 144 16.41 -12.47 7.76
CA ILE A 144 16.11 -12.04 9.14
C ILE A 144 17.40 -11.81 9.95
N SER A 145 18.37 -12.72 9.84
CA SER A 145 19.65 -12.63 10.57
C SER A 145 20.58 -11.53 10.07
N THR A 146 20.36 -11.01 8.86
CA THR A 146 21.21 -9.98 8.24
C THR A 146 20.51 -8.62 8.10
N PHE A 147 19.20 -8.57 8.29
CA PHE A 147 18.43 -7.34 8.14
C PHE A 147 18.75 -6.34 9.25
N ASN A 148 19.18 -5.15 8.86
CA ASN A 148 19.49 -4.05 9.76
C ASN A 148 18.84 -2.77 9.22
N ASP A 149 17.87 -2.22 9.96
CA ASP A 149 17.22 -0.97 9.59
C ASP A 149 18.04 0.23 10.10
N THR A 150 18.99 0.67 9.29
CA THR A 150 19.85 1.82 9.62
C THR A 150 19.18 3.17 9.34
N ARG A 151 17.94 3.18 8.83
CA ARG A 151 17.25 4.38 8.35
C ARG A 151 16.58 5.19 9.46
N GLN A 152 16.31 4.59 10.61
CA GLN A 152 15.54 5.23 11.67
C GLN A 152 16.33 5.22 12.99
N ILE A 153 17.08 6.30 13.23
CA ILE A 153 17.95 6.49 14.41
C ILE A 153 17.29 7.32 15.53
N ASP A 154 16.19 8.01 15.22
CA ASP A 154 15.58 9.03 16.09
C ASP A 154 14.48 8.50 17.01
N THR A 155 14.08 7.24 16.86
CA THR A 155 13.06 6.59 17.70
C THR A 155 13.61 5.28 18.26
N GLY A 156 13.66 5.17 19.60
CA GLY A 156 13.86 3.88 20.26
C GLY A 156 12.71 2.95 19.90
N GLY A 157 13.02 1.72 19.48
CA GLY A 157 11.99 0.84 18.94
C GLY A 157 12.42 -0.61 18.80
N TYR A 158 11.44 -1.46 18.48
CA TYR A 158 11.64 -2.83 18.04
C TYR A 158 11.49 -2.90 16.52
N LEU A 159 12.14 -3.89 15.94
CA LEU A 159 11.88 -4.34 14.58
C LEU A 159 11.00 -5.60 14.68
N ARG A 160 9.83 -5.58 14.03
CA ARG A 160 8.97 -6.76 13.94
C ARG A 160 9.15 -7.42 12.59
N CYS A 161 9.50 -8.70 12.60
CA CYS A 161 9.49 -9.54 11.41
C CYS A 161 8.32 -10.53 11.49
N GLU A 162 7.57 -10.64 10.40
CA GLU A 162 6.55 -11.65 10.20
C GLU A 162 6.91 -12.51 9.00
N VAL A 163 6.84 -13.82 9.17
CA VAL A 163 7.02 -14.78 8.08
C VAL A 163 5.66 -15.42 7.82
N ILE A 164 5.17 -15.27 6.60
CA ILE A 164 3.88 -15.81 6.17
C ILE A 164 4.07 -16.74 4.97
N PRO A 165 3.26 -17.80 4.81
CA PRO A 165 3.27 -18.59 3.60
C PRO A 165 2.90 -17.73 2.38
N ASP A 166 3.53 -18.00 1.25
CA ASP A 166 3.13 -17.40 -0.02
C ASP A 166 1.94 -18.15 -0.61
N PHE A 167 1.03 -17.41 -1.26
CA PHE A 167 -0.16 -17.94 -1.90
C PHE A 167 -0.28 -17.41 -3.33
N VAL A 168 -0.80 -18.26 -4.21
CA VAL A 168 -1.12 -17.93 -5.61
C VAL A 168 -2.59 -18.18 -5.89
N VAL A 169 -3.12 -17.46 -6.88
CA VAL A 169 -4.50 -17.67 -7.36
C VAL A 169 -4.57 -19.01 -8.10
N SER A 170 -5.55 -19.84 -7.74
CA SER A 170 -5.87 -21.12 -8.40
C SER A 170 -6.84 -20.95 -9.57
#